data_AF-A0A8B9JS33-F1
#
_entry.id   AF-A0A8B9JS33-F1
#
_cell.length_a   1.000
_cell.length_b   1.000
_cell.length_c   1.000
_cell.angle_alpha   90.00
_cell.angle_beta   90.00
_cell.angle_gamma   90.00
#
_symmetry.space_group_name_H-M   'P 1'
#
loop_
_entity.id
_entity.type
_entity.pdbx_description
1 polymer ?
#
loop_
_entity_poly.entity_id
_entity_poly.type
_entity_poly.pdbx_seq_one_letter_code
_entity_poly.pdbx_strand_id
1 'polypeptide(L)'
;MDKSELVQKAKLAEQAERYDDMAAAMKAVTEGDVELSNEERNLLSVAYKNVVGARRSSWRVVSTTTRNCGFMDLSVLQNLTTNIL
;
A
#
# COMPACT_ATOMS: atom_id res chain seq x y z
N MET A 1 -19.40 10.68 7.65
CA MET A 1 -18.25 10.23 8.45
C MET A 1 -17.27 11.37 8.43
N ASP A 2 -17.00 11.95 9.59
CA ASP A 2 -16.18 13.14 9.66
C ASP A 2 -14.71 12.79 9.40
N LYS A 3 -13.95 13.76 8.87
CA LYS A 3 -12.52 13.60 8.59
C LYS A 3 -11.76 13.02 9.79
N SER A 4 -12.07 13.50 10.99
CA SER A 4 -11.49 13.03 12.26
C SER A 4 -11.77 11.55 12.52
N GLU A 5 -12.99 11.08 12.27
CA GLU A 5 -13.37 9.66 12.44
C GLU A 5 -12.61 8.77 11.45
N LEU A 6 -12.43 9.23 10.21
CA LEU A 6 -11.66 8.51 9.19
C LEU A 6 -10.18 8.40 9.57
N VAL A 7 -9.59 9.48 10.10
CA VAL A 7 -8.20 9.49 10.58
C VAL A 7 -8.04 8.58 11.79
N GLN A 8 -8.99 8.58 12.74
CA GLN A 8 -8.98 7.65 13.87
C GLN A 8 -9.11 6.20 13.41
N LYS A 9 -10.00 5.91 12.46
CA LYS A 9 -10.14 4.58 11.87
C LYS A 9 -8.85 4.13 11.17
N ALA A 10 -8.17 5.04 10.46
CA ALA A 10 -6.87 4.73 9.86
C ALA A 10 -5.80 4.39 10.92
N LYS A 11 -5.73 5.13 12.03
CA LYS A 11 -4.82 4.84 13.14
C LYS A 11 -5.11 3.49 13.82
N LEU A 12 -6.39 3.14 13.98
CA LEU A 12 -6.78 1.82 14.51
C LEU A 12 -6.45 0.69 13.52
N ALA A 13 -6.67 0.91 12.22
CA ALA A 13 -6.31 -0.05 11.19
C ALA A 13 -4.79 -0.27 11.09
N GLU A 14 -3.99 0.78 11.31
CA GLU A 14 -2.53 0.70 11.43
C GLU A 14 -2.11 -0.21 12.59
N GLN A 15 -2.69 -0.03 13.78
CA GLN A 15 -2.42 -0.89 14.94
C GLN A 15 -2.81 -2.34 14.72
N ALA A 16 -3.81 -2.59 13.88
CA ALA A 16 -4.26 -3.92 13.50
C ALA A 16 -3.52 -4.51 12.28
N GLU A 17 -2.51 -3.80 11.75
CA GLU A 17 -1.79 -4.15 10.51
C GLU A 17 -2.71 -4.35 9.28
N ARG A 18 -3.92 -3.78 9.31
CA ARG A 18 -4.90 -3.87 8.22
C ARG A 18 -4.73 -2.70 7.26
N TYR A 19 -3.63 -2.73 6.50
CA TYR A 19 -3.26 -1.62 5.62
C TYR A 19 -4.23 -1.38 4.45
N ASP A 20 -4.96 -2.39 3.98
CA ASP A 20 -6.01 -2.21 2.97
C ASP A 20 -7.18 -1.36 3.50
N ASP A 21 -7.61 -1.60 4.75
CA ASP A 21 -8.63 -0.81 5.44
C ASP A 21 -8.14 0.61 5.73
N MET A 22 -6.87 0.73 6.13
CA MET A 22 -6.20 2.02 6.35
C MET A 22 -6.16 2.85 5.05
N ALA A 23 -5.82 2.21 3.92
CA ALA A 23 -5.77 2.87 2.62
C ALA A 23 -7.16 3.31 2.15
N ALA A 24 -8.20 2.50 2.37
CA ALA A 24 -9.58 2.85 2.07
C ALA A 24 -10.07 4.06 2.90
N ALA A 25 -9.74 4.08 4.20
CA ALA A 25 -10.08 5.21 5.08
C ALA A 25 -9.34 6.49 4.66
N MET A 26 -8.03 6.40 4.40
CA MET A 26 -7.23 7.54 3.96
C MET A 26 -7.62 8.06 2.57
N LYS A 27 -8.09 7.18 1.67
CA LYS A 27 -8.68 7.60 0.37
C LYS A 27 -9.93 8.45 0.58
N ALA A 28 -10.83 8.03 1.47
CA ALA A 28 -12.02 8.81 1.81
C ALA A 28 -11.67 10.18 2.44
N VAL A 29 -10.55 10.27 3.19
CA VAL A 29 -10.04 11.56 3.69
C VAL A 29 -9.62 12.49 2.55
N THR A 30 -8.99 11.95 1.50
CA THR A 30 -8.56 12.75 0.33
C THR A 30 -9.71 13.24 -0.55
N GLU A 31 -10.85 12.55 -0.53
CA GLU A 31 -12.06 12.93 -1.29
C GLU A 31 -12.80 14.12 -0.66
N GLY A 32 -12.44 14.53 0.56
CA GLY A 32 -13.12 15.60 1.31
C GLY A 32 -12.76 17.04 0.92
N ASP A 33 -11.99 17.29 -0.15
CA ASP A 33 -11.56 18.63 -0.65
C ASP A 33 -10.87 19.53 0.40
N VAL A 34 -10.35 18.94 1.49
CA VAL A 34 -9.63 19.66 2.56
C VAL A 34 -8.15 19.34 2.49
N GLU A 35 -7.30 20.36 2.64
CA GLU A 35 -5.86 20.17 2.69
C GLU A 35 -5.44 19.16 3.77
N LEU A 36 -4.49 18.30 3.41
CA LEU A 36 -3.95 17.28 4.29
C LEU A 36 -2.83 17.85 5.15
N SER A 37 -2.94 17.63 6.46
CA SER A 37 -1.85 17.90 7.39
C SER A 37 -0.65 16.99 7.09
N ASN A 38 0.53 17.35 7.61
CA ASN A 38 1.71 16.50 7.49
C ASN A 38 1.48 15.09 8.07
N GLU A 39 0.72 14.99 9.16
CA GLU A 39 0.43 13.70 9.81
C GLU A 39 -0.50 12.84 8.93
N GLU A 40 -1.52 13.44 8.31
CA GLU A 40 -2.44 12.75 7.40
C GLU A 40 -1.73 12.27 6.13
N ARG A 41 -0.84 13.08 5.56
CA ARG A 41 0.01 12.67 4.43
C ARG A 41 0.94 11.52 4.80
N ASN A 42 1.48 11.52 6.02
CA ASN A 42 2.29 10.41 6.51
C ASN A 42 1.46 9.12 6.63
N LEU A 43 0.26 9.19 7.21
CA LEU A 43 -0.66 8.05 7.30
C LEU A 43 -1.03 7.51 5.91
N LEU A 44 -1.32 8.39 4.94
CA LEU A 44 -1.57 8.00 3.56
C LEU A 44 -0.38 7.26 2.95
N SER A 45 0.84 7.77 3.19
CA SER A 45 2.08 7.16 2.69
C SER A 45 2.32 5.78 3.30
N VAL A 46 2.15 5.64 4.63
CA VAL A 46 2.29 4.37 5.35
C VAL A 46 1.30 3.33 4.83
N ALA A 47 0.02 3.72 4.68
CA ALA A 47 -1.02 2.82 4.19
C ALA A 47 -0.67 2.23 2.82
N TYR A 48 -0.43 3.09 1.82
CA TYR A 48 -0.15 2.62 0.45
C TYR A 48 1.21 1.92 0.32
N LYS A 49 2.25 2.37 1.05
CA LYS A 49 3.56 1.71 1.03
C LYS A 49 3.47 0.27 1.52
N ASN A 50 2.69 0.02 2.57
CA ASN A 50 2.52 -1.32 3.12
C ASN A 50 1.66 -2.22 2.24
N VAL A 51 0.55 -1.73 1.68
CA VAL A 51 -0.27 -2.51 0.72
C VAL A 51 0.54 -2.92 -0.50
N VAL A 52 1.26 -1.98 -1.12
CA VAL A 52 2.10 -2.26 -2.29
C VAL A 52 3.32 -3.10 -1.90
N GLY A 53 3.87 -2.92 -0.70
CA GLY A 53 4.96 -3.72 -0.15
C GLY A 53 4.60 -5.20 -0.02
N ALA A 54 3.44 -5.50 0.58
CA ALA A 54 2.93 -6.86 0.72
C ALA A 54 2.71 -7.52 -0.64
N ARG A 55 2.02 -6.83 -1.57
CA ARG A 55 1.79 -7.31 -2.94
C ARG A 55 3.08 -7.60 -3.69
N ARG A 56 4.09 -6.73 -3.58
CA ARG A 56 5.42 -6.95 -4.17
C ARG A 56 6.11 -8.17 -3.56
N SER A 57 5.99 -8.38 -2.25
CA SER A 57 6.56 -9.55 -1.60
C SER A 57 5.92 -10.84 -2.11
N SER A 58 4.58 -10.88 -2.19
CA SER A 58 3.85 -12.00 -2.79
C SER A 58 4.26 -12.24 -4.24
N TRP A 59 4.40 -11.17 -5.03
CA TRP A 59 4.86 -11.26 -6.42
C TRP A 59 6.27 -11.83 -6.53
N ARG A 60 7.20 -11.46 -5.65
CA ARG A 60 8.55 -12.06 -5.60
C ARG A 60 8.49 -13.56 -5.34
N VAL A 61 7.66 -14.01 -4.39
CA VAL A 61 7.52 -15.44 -4.09
C VAL A 61 6.93 -16.20 -5.29
N VAL A 62 5.88 -15.68 -5.91
CA VAL A 62 5.27 -16.33 -7.08
C VAL A 62 6.26 -16.36 -8.25
N SER A 63 6.97 -15.26 -8.52
CA SER A 63 7.96 -15.21 -9.59
C SER A 63 9.15 -16.14 -9.36
N THR A 64 9.62 -16.30 -8.12
CA THR A 64 10.68 -17.29 -7.81
C THR A 64 10.17 -18.72 -7.94
N THR A 65 8.96 -19.03 -7.50
CA THR A 65 8.34 -20.35 -7.68
C THR A 65 8.16 -20.69 -9.16
N THR A 66 7.69 -19.75 -9.99
CA THR A 66 7.51 -19.95 -11.43
C THR A 66 8.84 -20.14 -12.16
N ARG A 67 9.88 -19.35 -11.81
CA ARG A 67 11.23 -19.53 -12.38
C ARG A 67 11.81 -20.91 -12.07
N ASN A 68 11.60 -21.41 -10.86
CA ASN A 68 12.06 -22.75 -10.48
C ASN A 68 11.30 -23.89 -11.20
N CYS A 69 10.08 -23.63 -11.69
CA CYS A 69 9.28 -24.56 -12.48
C CYS A 69 9.55 -24.49 -14.01
N GLY A 70 10.52 -23.69 -14.48
CA GLY A 70 10.98 -23.74 -15.88
C GLY A 70 10.16 -22.94 -16.90
N PHE A 71 9.24 -22.06 -16.49
CA PHE A 71 8.56 -21.11 -17.38
C PHE A 71 9.31 -19.77 -17.36
N MET A 72 10.00 -19.39 -18.44
CA MET A 72 10.80 -18.17 -18.49
C MET A 72 10.35 -17.26 -19.64
N ASP A 73 9.68 -16.16 -19.30
CA ASP A 73 10.26 -14.82 -19.50
C ASP A 73 9.58 -13.81 -18.55
N LEU A 74 10.34 -13.31 -17.58
CA LEU A 74 9.91 -12.27 -16.62
C LEU A 74 10.85 -11.05 -16.64
N SER A 75 11.72 -10.94 -17.65
CA SER A 75 12.71 -9.85 -17.76
C SER A 75 12.06 -8.46 -17.77
N VAL A 76 10.84 -8.36 -18.30
CA VAL A 76 10.04 -7.12 -18.34
C VAL A 76 9.52 -6.69 -16.95
N LEU A 77 9.33 -7.63 -16.03
CA LEU A 77 8.71 -7.39 -14.71
C LEU A 77 9.72 -7.03 -13.61
N GLN A 78 11.01 -7.35 -13.77
CA GLN A 78 12.05 -6.91 -12.82
C GLN A 78 12.28 -5.39 -12.91
N ASN A 79 12.14 -4.78 -14.08
CA ASN A 79 12.41 -3.35 -14.28
C ASN A 79 11.40 -2.41 -13.61
N LEU A 80 10.16 -2.85 -13.35
CA LEU A 80 9.18 -2.08 -12.55
C LEU A 80 9.36 -2.23 -11.04
N THR A 81 10.09 -3.24 -10.56
CA THR A 81 10.23 -3.50 -9.11
C THR A 81 11.41 -2.76 -8.46
N THR A 82 12.35 -2.26 -9.25
CA THR A 82 13.62 -1.67 -8.78
C THR A 82 13.61 -0.14 -8.74
N ASN A 83 12.73 0.53 -9.49
CA ASN A 83 12.61 2.00 -9.52
C ASN A 83 11.31 2.46 -8.84
N ILE A 84 11.36 2.68 -7.53
CA ILE A 84 10.69 3.74 -6.75
C ILE A 84 11.33 3.63 -5.36
N LEU A 85 12.55 4.16 -5.27
CA LEU A 85 13.16 4.86 -4.15
C LEU A 85 13.96 6.01 -4.74
#